data_AF-A0A1K1RDB2-F1
#
_entry.id   AF-A0A1K1RDB2-F1
#
_cell.length_a   1.000
_cell.length_b   1.000
_cell.length_c   1.000
_cell.angle_alpha   90.00
_cell.angle_beta   90.00
_cell.angle_gamma   90.00
#
_symmetry.space_group_name_H-M   'P 1'
#
loop_
_entity.id
_entity.type
_entity.pdbx_description
1 polymer ?
#
loop_
_entity_poly.entity_id
_entity_poly.type
_entity_poly.pdbx_seq_one_letter_code
_entity_poly.pdbx_strand_id
1 'polypeptide(L)'
;MKLVAAFVVATLSLPFGAQAFAQSTQAPLTRAEVRQQLIDAEADGLLPSNRNDYPPSHAEIARNRQIYAIQHHDATPIATASAGT
;
A
#
# COMPACT_ATOMS: atom_id res chain seq x y z
N MET A 1 51.88 28.56 28.68
CA MET A 1 50.95 29.33 27.83
C MET A 1 50.41 28.43 26.72
N LYS A 2 49.14 28.05 26.85
CA LYS A 2 48.15 27.86 25.77
C LYS A 2 48.53 27.07 24.51
N LEU A 3 48.86 25.78 24.62
CA LEU A 3 48.81 24.84 23.48
C LEU A 3 48.18 23.48 23.81
N VAL A 4 47.38 23.40 24.88
CA VAL A 4 46.63 22.17 25.25
C VAL A 4 45.12 22.42 25.35
N ALA A 5 44.67 23.67 25.17
CA ALA A 5 43.27 24.07 25.31
C ALA A 5 42.56 24.23 23.95
N ALA A 6 42.87 23.38 22.97
CA ALA A 6 42.26 23.45 21.62
C ALA A 6 41.57 22.14 21.18
N PHE A 7 41.27 21.24 22.11
CA PHE A 7 40.63 19.94 21.81
C PHE A 7 39.36 19.65 22.64
N VAL A 8 38.74 20.65 23.28
CA VAL A 8 37.71 20.37 24.28
C VAL A 8 36.26 20.39 23.78
N VAL A 9 35.85 21.07 22.70
CA VAL A 9 34.42 21.04 22.32
C VAL A 9 34.20 21.23 20.82
N ALA A 10 34.63 20.29 20.00
CA ALA A 10 34.33 20.28 18.55
C ALA A 10 33.78 18.92 18.07
N THR A 11 32.98 18.25 18.90
CA THR A 11 32.35 16.97 18.55
C THR A 11 30.84 16.95 18.77
N LEU A 12 30.18 18.10 18.76
CA LEU A 12 28.73 18.14 18.49
C LEU A 12 28.47 18.04 16.98
N SER A 13 29.09 17.06 16.34
CA SER A 13 28.74 16.61 15.00
C SER A 13 27.44 15.83 15.15
N LEU A 14 26.32 16.53 15.31
CA LEU A 14 25.00 15.96 15.09
C LEU A 14 25.07 15.25 13.73
N PRO A 15 24.72 13.96 13.61
CA PRO A 15 24.45 13.37 12.32
C PRO A 15 23.19 14.04 11.75
N PHE A 16 23.34 15.26 11.24
CA PHE A 16 22.34 15.94 10.44
C PHE A 16 22.33 15.23 9.08
N GLY A 17 21.51 14.19 8.95
CA GLY A 17 21.28 13.55 7.65
C GLY A 17 21.02 12.04 7.61
N ALA A 18 20.88 11.31 8.72
CA ALA A 18 20.80 9.84 8.68
C ALA A 18 19.38 9.23 8.61
N GLN A 19 18.37 9.95 8.12
CA GLN A 19 17.01 9.41 7.92
C GLN A 19 16.40 9.95 6.61
N ALA A 20 17.16 9.92 5.50
CA ALA A 20 16.63 10.20 4.15
C ALA A 20 16.08 8.93 3.46
N PHE A 21 15.94 7.83 4.20
CA PHE A 21 15.21 6.66 3.74
C PHE A 21 13.80 6.74 4.31
N ALA A 22 12.81 6.42 3.49
CA ALA A 22 11.46 6.13 3.96
C ALA A 22 11.53 4.86 4.84
N GLN A 23 11.97 5.01 6.08
CA GLN A 23 11.81 3.96 7.09
C GLN A 23 10.32 3.85 7.37
N SER A 24 9.69 2.92 6.65
CA SER A 24 8.37 2.40 6.99
C SER A 24 8.42 1.94 8.45
N THR A 25 7.73 2.65 9.34
CA THR A 25 7.52 2.21 10.72
C THR A 25 6.56 1.00 10.78
N GLN A 26 5.91 0.69 9.66
CA GLN A 26 5.02 -0.45 9.51
C GLN A 26 5.81 -1.68 9.10
N ALA A 27 5.38 -2.83 9.64
CA ALA A 27 5.87 -4.13 9.21
C ALA A 27 5.65 -4.30 7.69
N PRO A 28 6.59 -4.96 6.98
CA PRO A 28 6.43 -5.20 5.55
C PRO A 28 5.22 -6.11 5.30
N LEU A 29 4.37 -5.73 4.35
CA LEU A 29 3.25 -6.58 3.92
C LEU A 29 3.77 -7.78 3.14
N THR A 30 3.17 -8.93 3.39
CA THR A 30 3.33 -10.13 2.59
C THR A 30 2.64 -9.95 1.23
N ARG A 31 3.11 -10.70 0.23
CA ARG A 31 2.47 -10.73 -1.08
C ARG A 31 1.02 -11.25 -1.06
N ALA A 32 0.65 -12.02 -0.03
CA ALA A 32 -0.72 -12.50 0.14
C ALA A 32 -1.62 -11.35 0.61
N GLU A 33 -1.18 -10.58 1.60
CA GLU A 33 -1.91 -9.42 2.12
C GLU A 33 -2.09 -8.33 1.06
N VAL A 34 -1.06 -8.03 0.27
CA VAL A 34 -1.19 -7.05 -0.83
C VAL A 34 -2.21 -7.50 -1.86
N ARG A 35 -2.23 -8.79 -2.21
CA ARG A 35 -3.24 -9.31 -3.15
C ARG A 35 -4.65 -9.17 -2.60
N GLN A 36 -4.83 -9.46 -1.32
CA GLN A 36 -6.14 -9.31 -0.69
C GLN A 36 -6.61 -7.85 -0.71
N GLN A 37 -5.72 -6.91 -0.39
CA GLN A 37 -6.03 -5.47 -0.44
C GLN A 37 -6.38 -5.00 -1.86
N LEU A 38 -5.76 -5.56 -2.89
CA LEU A 38 -6.10 -5.24 -4.28
C LEU A 38 -7.47 -5.78 -4.68
N ILE A 39 -7.82 -7.00 -4.25
CA ILE A 39 -9.16 -7.59 -4.45
C ILE A 39 -10.21 -6.72 -3.76
N ASP A 40 -9.97 -6.33 -2.51
CA ASP A 40 -10.88 -5.47 -1.75
C ASP A 40 -11.03 -4.09 -2.42
N ALA A 41 -9.93 -3.48 -2.88
CA ALA A 41 -9.96 -2.20 -3.59
C ALA A 41 -10.69 -2.27 -4.94
N GLU A 42 -10.61 -3.39 -5.64
CA GLU A 42 -11.38 -3.63 -6.88
C GLU A 42 -12.88 -3.79 -6.58
N ALA A 43 -13.23 -4.52 -5.51
CA ALA A 43 -14.60 -4.66 -5.05
C ALA A 43 -15.21 -3.31 -4.62
N ASP A 44 -14.41 -2.44 -4.00
CA ASP A 44 -14.79 -1.07 -3.65
C ASP A 44 -14.88 -0.13 -4.86
N GLY A 45 -14.40 -0.57 -6.03
CA GLY A 45 -14.35 0.18 -7.29
C GLY A 45 -13.28 1.26 -7.32
N LEU A 46 -12.33 1.26 -6.38
CA LEU A 46 -11.17 2.15 -6.41
C LEU A 46 -10.22 1.79 -7.56
N LEU A 47 -10.24 0.52 -7.98
CA LEU A 47 -9.48 0.02 -9.11
C LEU A 47 -10.43 -0.52 -10.19
N PRO A 48 -10.02 -0.46 -11.48
CA PRO A 48 -8.86 0.28 -11.99
C PRO A 48 -9.11 1.80 -12.01
N SER A 49 -8.07 2.60 -11.82
CA SER A 49 -8.14 4.06 -11.92
C SER A 49 -7.08 4.62 -12.86
N ASN A 50 -7.38 5.72 -13.56
CA ASN A 50 -6.38 6.43 -14.36
C ASN A 50 -5.36 7.12 -13.45
N ARG A 51 -4.07 6.98 -13.75
CA ARG A 51 -2.97 7.61 -12.99
C ARG A 51 -3.02 9.14 -13.00
N ASN A 52 -3.59 9.73 -14.05
CA ASN A 52 -3.68 11.19 -14.21
C ASN A 52 -4.93 11.78 -13.55
N ASP A 53 -5.89 10.94 -13.13
CA ASP A 53 -7.15 11.36 -12.51
C ASP A 53 -7.20 10.81 -11.07
N TYR A 54 -6.17 11.16 -10.31
CA TYR A 54 -6.03 10.75 -8.91
C TYR A 54 -6.32 11.93 -7.97
N PRO A 55 -7.26 11.78 -7.01
CA PRO A 55 -8.04 10.57 -6.72
C PRO A 55 -9.18 10.32 -7.73
N PRO A 56 -9.59 9.06 -7.96
CA PRO A 56 -10.65 8.74 -8.91
C PRO A 56 -11.97 9.42 -8.55
N SER A 57 -12.71 9.86 -9.57
CA SER A 57 -14.01 10.49 -9.37
C SER A 57 -15.06 9.51 -8.81
N HIS A 58 -16.06 10.02 -8.09
CA HIS A 58 -17.17 9.19 -7.61
C HIS A 58 -17.92 8.46 -8.74
N ALA A 59 -18.01 9.08 -9.92
CA ALA A 59 -18.62 8.47 -11.10
C ALA A 59 -17.80 7.27 -11.60
N GLU A 60 -16.47 7.38 -11.56
CA GLU A 60 -15.57 6.27 -11.90
C GLU A 60 -15.66 5.13 -10.90
N ILE A 61 -15.65 5.43 -9.60
CA ILE A 61 -15.83 4.42 -8.56
C ILE A 61 -17.17 3.69 -8.71
N ALA A 62 -18.26 4.42 -8.99
CA ALA A 62 -19.57 3.80 -9.20
C ALA A 62 -19.59 2.88 -10.43
N ARG A 63 -18.99 3.30 -11.54
CA ARG A 63 -18.87 2.51 -12.76
C ARG A 63 -18.03 1.24 -12.52
N ASN A 64 -16.91 1.37 -11.84
CA ASN A 64 -16.02 0.24 -11.54
C ASN A 64 -16.72 -0.80 -10.67
N ARG A 65 -17.48 -0.38 -9.65
CA ARG A 65 -18.30 -1.30 -8.84
C ARG A 65 -19.35 -2.04 -9.66
N GLN A 66 -19.99 -1.37 -10.62
CA GLN A 66 -20.95 -2.03 -11.52
C GLN A 66 -20.26 -3.09 -12.37
N ILE A 67 -19.09 -2.76 -12.93
CA ILE A 67 -18.28 -3.70 -13.72
C ILE A 67 -17.83 -4.89 -12.87
N TYR A 68 -17.35 -4.64 -11.65
CA TYR A 68 -16.98 -5.69 -10.69
C TYR A 68 -18.17 -6.60 -10.38
N ALA A 69 -19.34 -6.02 -10.09
CA ALA A 69 -20.55 -6.76 -9.81
C ALA A 69 -20.97 -7.67 -10.97
N ILE A 70 -20.90 -7.19 -12.22
CA ILE A 70 -21.21 -8.00 -13.41
C ILE A 70 -20.27 -9.21 -13.49
N GLN A 71 -18.96 -8.99 -13.33
CA GLN A 71 -17.97 -10.07 -13.43
C GLN A 71 -18.11 -11.14 -12.34
N HIS A 72 -18.51 -10.74 -11.12
CA HIS A 72 -18.63 -11.65 -9.98
C HIS A 72 -20.03 -12.23 -9.78
N HIS A 73 -21.03 -11.69 -10.49
CA HIS A 73 -22.41 -12.22 -10.49
C HIS A 73 -22.47 -13.63 -11.11
N ASP A 74 -21.71 -13.86 -12.19
CA ASP A 74 -21.60 -15.16 -12.87
C ASP A 74 -20.78 -16.18 -12.07
N ALA A 75 -20.02 -15.72 -11.06
CA ALA A 75 -19.21 -16.55 -10.19
C ALA A 75 -20.00 -17.13 -9.00
N THR A 76 -21.34 -17.06 -9.02
CA THR A 76 -22.14 -17.84 -8.06
C THR A 76 -21.76 -19.32 -8.23
N PRO A 77 -21.22 -19.97 -7.19
CA PRO A 77 -20.77 -21.34 -7.33
C PRO A 77 -22.01 -22.18 -7.58
N ILE A 78 -22.11 -22.74 -8.78
CA ILE A 78 -22.59 -24.10 -8.90
C ILE A 78 -21.68 -24.92 -7.98
N ALA A 79 -22.14 -25.10 -6.74
CA ALA A 79 -21.67 -26.14 -5.86
C ALA A 79 -21.99 -27.46 -6.57
N THR A 80 -21.14 -27.83 -7.54
CA THR A 80 -21.10 -29.16 -8.10
C THR A 80 -20.77 -30.07 -6.92
N ALA A 81 -21.80 -30.80 -6.56
CA ALA A 81 -21.87 -31.70 -5.44
C ALA A 81 -20.78 -32.78 -5.47
N SER A 82 -20.59 -33.38 -4.28
CA SER A 82 -19.83 -34.59 -3.96
C SER A 82 -18.30 -34.37 -3.86
N ALA A 83 -17.68 -34.14 -2.69
CA ALA A 83 -17.77 -34.91 -1.43
C ALA A 83 -17.74 -36.42 -1.66
N GLY A 84 -16.71 -37.06 -1.11
CA GLY A 84 -16.23 -38.37 -1.54
C GLY A 84 -17.08 -39.59 -1.18
N THR A 85 -16.69 -40.68 -1.83
CA THR A 85 -16.51 -42.04 -1.29
C THR A 85 -15.38 -42.70 -2.08
#